data_AF-A0A4R1YUK5-F1
#
_entry.id   AF-A0A4R1YUK5-F1
#
_cell.length_a   1.000
_cell.length_b   1.000
_cell.length_c   1.000
_cell.angle_alpha   90.00
_cell.angle_beta   90.00
_cell.angle_gamma   90.00
#
_symmetry.space_group_name_H-M   'P 1'
#
loop_
_entity.id
_entity.type
_entity.pdbx_description
1 polymer ?
#
loop_
_entity_poly.entity_id
_entity_poly.type
_entity_poly.pdbx_seq_one_letter_code
_entity_poly.pdbx_strand_id
1 'polypeptide(L)'
;MSLSKFPAVMPQAAAAVIEAADALRYIQSSTGDLRLRDIDRANDAMRAAKSLCLSALVEGQKQPAASAAFMASIGGPGTLAEFAGHLAQIDAAATTWNDAWSGWLDTLEVSDLIQSATLDRDGIETRYIARTEVIGDAKAAPLRGSQALADLVAALAGVGA
;
A
#
# COMPACT_ATOMS: atom_id res chain seq x y z
N MET A 1 -2.09 1.85 35.83
CA MET A 1 -1.84 0.91 34.72
C MET A 1 -2.63 1.39 33.51
N SER A 2 -1.99 1.68 32.37
CA SER A 2 -2.70 2.00 31.13
C SER A 2 -3.49 0.76 30.70
N LEU A 3 -4.82 0.86 30.59
CA LEU A 3 -5.63 -0.17 29.93
C LEU A 3 -5.14 -0.32 28.48
N SER A 4 -4.93 -1.55 28.03
CA SER A 4 -4.58 -1.82 26.63
C SER A 4 -5.79 -1.56 25.74
N LYS A 5 -5.57 -0.90 24.61
CA LYS A 5 -6.58 -0.71 23.55
C LYS A 5 -6.48 -1.76 22.45
N PHE A 6 -5.72 -2.84 22.67
CA PHE A 6 -5.43 -3.85 21.65
C PHE A 6 -6.68 -4.42 20.95
N PRO A 7 -7.77 -4.79 21.66
CA PRO A 7 -8.98 -5.30 21.00
C PRO A 7 -9.68 -4.30 20.07
N ALA A 8 -9.44 -3.00 20.24
CA ALA A 8 -9.99 -1.96 19.38
C ALA A 8 -9.09 -1.66 18.17
N VAL A 9 -7.76 -1.73 18.34
CA VAL A 9 -6.79 -1.36 17.30
C VAL A 9 -6.48 -2.53 16.37
N MET A 10 -6.42 -3.77 16.89
CA MET A 10 -6.06 -4.94 16.08
C MET A 10 -7.02 -5.21 14.91
N PRO A 11 -8.35 -5.10 15.05
CA PRO A 11 -9.25 -5.23 13.90
C PRO A 11 -9.06 -4.14 12.84
N GLN A 12 -8.71 -2.93 13.25
CA GLN A 12 -8.41 -1.83 12.31
C GLN A 12 -7.12 -2.11 11.54
N ALA A 13 -6.10 -2.63 12.22
CA ALA A 13 -4.86 -3.05 11.58
C ALA A 13 -5.11 -4.15 10.54
N ALA A 14 -5.89 -5.18 10.89
CA ALA A 14 -6.24 -6.25 9.96
C ALA A 14 -6.99 -5.71 8.72
N ALA A 15 -8.00 -4.85 8.92
CA ALA A 15 -8.75 -4.25 7.82
C ALA A 15 -7.85 -3.40 6.89
N ALA A 16 -6.92 -2.62 7.47
CA ALA A 16 -6.01 -1.80 6.69
C ALA A 16 -4.99 -2.64 5.90
N VAL A 17 -4.53 -3.78 6.44
CA VAL A 17 -3.65 -4.71 5.72
C VAL A 17 -4.39 -5.32 4.52
N ILE A 18 -5.67 -5.70 4.68
CA ILE A 18 -6.52 -6.18 3.58
C ILE A 18 -6.68 -5.10 2.51
N GLU A 19 -7.03 -3.87 2.91
CA GLU A 19 -7.19 -2.76 1.97
C GLU A 19 -5.90 -2.48 1.18
N ALA A 20 -4.75 -2.52 1.85
CA ALA A 20 -3.46 -2.34 1.20
C ALA A 20 -3.16 -3.47 0.20
N ALA A 21 -3.43 -4.73 0.57
CA ALA A 21 -3.27 -5.87 -0.32
C ALA A 21 -4.17 -5.74 -1.56
N ASP A 22 -5.43 -5.36 -1.38
CA ASP A 22 -6.38 -5.19 -2.49
C ASP A 22 -6.01 -4.03 -3.41
N ALA A 23 -5.53 -2.90 -2.86
CA ALA A 23 -5.06 -1.79 -3.68
C ALA A 23 -3.84 -2.17 -4.54
N LEU A 24 -2.91 -2.94 -3.98
CA LEU A 24 -1.73 -3.44 -4.70
C LEU A 24 -2.09 -4.53 -5.73
N ARG A 25 -2.98 -5.46 -5.37
CA ARG A 25 -3.53 -6.45 -6.31
C ARG A 25 -4.26 -5.80 -7.46
N TYR A 26 -4.98 -4.71 -7.21
CA TYR A 26 -5.63 -3.95 -8.27
C TYR A 26 -4.61 -3.40 -9.26
N ILE A 27 -3.50 -2.81 -8.79
CA ILE A 27 -2.41 -2.38 -9.68
C ILE A 27 -1.89 -3.57 -10.49
N GLN A 28 -1.56 -4.68 -9.81
CA GLN A 28 -0.98 -5.89 -10.41
C GLN A 28 -1.88 -6.52 -11.50
N SER A 29 -3.19 -6.60 -11.24
CA SER A 29 -4.16 -7.31 -12.10
C SER A 29 -4.89 -6.41 -13.09
N SER A 30 -4.80 -5.08 -12.93
CA SER A 30 -5.39 -4.13 -13.87
C SER A 30 -4.77 -4.27 -15.27
N THR A 31 -5.55 -3.96 -16.29
CA THR A 31 -5.13 -3.94 -17.69
C THR A 31 -5.40 -2.57 -18.31
N GLY A 32 -4.63 -2.18 -19.32
CA GLY A 32 -4.80 -0.89 -19.98
C GLY A 32 -4.07 0.23 -19.25
N ASP A 33 -4.55 1.46 -19.37
CA ASP A 33 -3.87 2.59 -18.76
C ASP A 33 -3.96 2.56 -17.23
N LEU A 34 -2.82 2.79 -16.57
CA LEU A 34 -2.74 2.83 -15.11
C LEU A 34 -2.97 4.25 -14.62
N ARG A 35 -3.96 4.47 -13.74
CA ARG A 35 -4.18 5.80 -13.18
C ARG A 35 -3.19 6.06 -12.06
N LEU A 36 -2.57 7.25 -12.05
CA LEU A 36 -1.63 7.62 -10.98
C LEU A 36 -2.30 7.61 -9.60
N ARG A 37 -3.60 7.96 -9.54
CA ARG A 37 -4.39 7.90 -8.31
C ARG A 37 -4.49 6.49 -7.71
N ASP A 38 -4.38 5.44 -8.52
CA ASP A 38 -4.47 4.06 -8.04
C ASP A 38 -3.16 3.67 -7.33
N ILE A 39 -2.03 4.22 -7.79
CA ILE A 39 -0.72 4.13 -7.11
C ILE A 39 -0.75 4.93 -5.80
N ASP A 40 -1.26 6.16 -5.82
CA ASP A 40 -1.39 6.99 -4.62
C ASP A 40 -2.25 6.30 -3.56
N ARG A 41 -3.38 5.70 -3.98
CA ARG A 41 -4.24 4.91 -3.10
C ARG A 41 -3.50 3.73 -2.48
N ALA A 42 -2.72 2.98 -3.24
CA ALA A 42 -1.95 1.85 -2.71
C ALA A 42 -0.89 2.31 -1.69
N ASN A 43 -0.20 3.42 -1.97
CA ASN A 43 0.77 4.01 -1.05
C ASN A 43 0.11 4.51 0.25
N ASP A 44 -1.06 5.13 0.16
CA ASP A 44 -1.82 5.60 1.32
C ASP A 44 -2.34 4.43 2.17
N ALA A 45 -2.88 3.39 1.53
CA ALA A 45 -3.33 2.18 2.21
C ALA A 45 -2.16 1.47 2.92
N MET A 46 -1.00 1.37 2.27
CA MET A 46 0.23 0.83 2.88
C MET A 46 0.68 1.62 4.11
N ARG A 47 0.61 2.96 4.04
CA ARG A 47 0.95 3.83 5.17
C ARG A 47 0.00 3.59 6.35
N ALA A 48 -1.30 3.50 6.07
CA ALA A 48 -2.32 3.22 7.08
C ALA A 48 -2.10 1.85 7.74
N ALA A 49 -1.90 0.80 6.93
CA ALA A 49 -1.66 -0.56 7.40
C ALA A 49 -0.47 -0.65 8.36
N LYS A 50 0.68 -0.09 7.97
CA LYS A 50 1.89 -0.08 8.81
C LYS A 50 1.69 0.68 10.12
N SER A 51 1.09 1.87 10.04
CA SER A 51 0.82 2.70 11.23
C SER A 51 -0.08 1.99 12.24
N LEU A 52 -1.14 1.33 11.76
CA LEU A 52 -2.06 0.60 12.62
C LEU A 52 -1.44 -0.69 13.18
N CYS A 53 -0.62 -1.40 12.40
CA CYS A 53 0.11 -2.57 12.90
C CYS A 53 1.12 -2.21 14.00
N LEU A 54 1.86 -1.12 13.82
CA LEU A 54 2.76 -0.60 14.86
C LEU A 54 1.99 -0.20 16.12
N SER A 55 0.84 0.46 15.96
CA SER A 55 -0.03 0.83 17.08
C SER A 55 -0.57 -0.42 17.81
N ALA A 56 -0.95 -1.46 17.07
CA ALA A 56 -1.37 -2.73 17.64
C ALA A 56 -0.22 -3.42 18.40
N LEU A 57 1.01 -3.42 17.88
CA LEU A 57 2.17 -3.97 18.61
C LEU A 57 2.41 -3.23 19.93
N VAL A 58 2.36 -1.89 19.93
CA VAL A 58 2.53 -1.08 21.15
C VAL A 58 1.44 -1.37 22.18
N GLU A 59 0.17 -1.45 21.76
CA GLU A 59 -0.93 -1.80 22.66
C GLU A 59 -0.84 -3.26 23.15
N GLY A 60 -0.37 -4.15 22.29
CA GLY A 60 -0.22 -5.57 22.57
C GLY A 60 0.84 -5.84 23.64
N GLN A 61 1.96 -5.12 23.59
CA GLN A 61 3.04 -5.19 24.58
C GLN A 61 2.57 -4.87 26.01
N LYS A 62 1.49 -4.09 26.17
CA LYS A 62 0.91 -3.80 27.49
C LYS A 62 0.25 -5.03 28.12
N GLN A 63 -0.27 -5.96 27.31
CA GLN A 63 -0.89 -7.21 27.76
C GLN A 63 -0.61 -8.37 26.77
N PRO A 64 0.60 -8.93 26.76
CA PRO A 64 1.03 -9.86 25.71
C PRO A 64 0.18 -11.13 25.58
N ALA A 65 -0.13 -11.79 26.70
CA ALA A 65 -0.90 -13.03 26.69
C ALA A 65 -2.34 -12.83 26.21
N ALA A 66 -3.01 -11.77 26.68
CA ALA A 66 -4.37 -11.44 26.24
C ALA A 66 -4.41 -11.02 24.77
N SER A 67 -3.38 -10.30 24.30
CA SER A 67 -3.27 -9.85 22.92
C SER A 67 -3.01 -11.01 21.96
N ALA A 68 -2.14 -11.94 22.33
CA ALA A 68 -1.91 -13.18 21.59
C ALA A 68 -3.19 -14.02 21.49
N ALA A 69 -3.92 -14.20 22.60
CA ALA A 69 -5.20 -14.90 22.60
C ALA A 69 -6.25 -14.19 21.72
N PHE A 70 -6.29 -12.86 21.74
CA PHE A 70 -7.18 -12.08 20.88
C PHE A 70 -6.84 -12.25 19.40
N MET A 71 -5.57 -12.11 19.00
CA MET A 71 -5.15 -12.34 17.60
C MET A 71 -5.52 -13.76 17.14
N ALA A 72 -5.21 -14.77 17.94
CA ALA A 72 -5.56 -16.16 17.63
C ALA A 72 -7.09 -16.33 17.48
N SER A 73 -7.91 -15.64 18.29
CA SER A 73 -9.38 -15.71 18.20
C SER A 73 -9.96 -15.16 16.90
N ILE A 74 -9.22 -14.27 16.21
CA ILE A 74 -9.59 -13.72 14.91
C ILE A 74 -8.83 -14.37 13.74
N GLY A 75 -8.15 -15.50 13.98
CA GLY A 75 -7.38 -16.23 12.96
C GLY A 75 -6.05 -15.59 12.58
N GLY A 76 -5.56 -14.63 13.37
CA GLY A 76 -4.27 -13.99 13.19
C GLY A 76 -3.10 -14.75 13.84
N PRO A 77 -1.92 -14.11 13.96
CA PRO A 77 -0.72 -14.71 14.52
C PRO A 77 -0.91 -15.22 15.96
N GLY A 78 -0.26 -16.33 16.31
CA GLY A 78 -0.35 -16.96 17.62
C GLY A 78 0.43 -16.23 18.70
N THR A 79 1.39 -15.39 18.32
CA THR A 79 2.18 -14.57 19.25
C THR A 79 2.42 -13.15 18.73
N LEU A 80 2.73 -12.20 19.64
CA LEU A 80 3.18 -10.86 19.25
C LEU A 80 4.53 -10.88 18.51
N ALA A 81 5.37 -11.89 18.77
CA ALA A 81 6.65 -12.04 18.07
C ALA A 81 6.43 -12.46 16.60
N GLU A 82 5.50 -13.38 16.35
CA GLU A 82 5.08 -13.74 14.98
C GLU A 82 4.48 -12.53 14.26
N PHE A 83 3.58 -11.79 14.92
CA PHE A 83 3.02 -10.57 14.32
C PHE A 83 4.09 -9.52 13.99
N ALA A 84 5.06 -9.30 14.88
CA ALA A 84 6.19 -8.42 14.60
C ALA A 84 7.07 -8.93 13.45
N GLY A 85 7.28 -10.25 13.35
CA GLY A 85 8.00 -10.87 12.24
C GLY A 85 7.31 -10.65 10.89
N HIS A 86 5.99 -10.79 10.85
CA HIS A 86 5.18 -10.48 9.67
C HIS A 86 5.26 -9.00 9.27
N LEU A 87 5.18 -8.09 10.24
CA LEU A 87 5.33 -6.66 9.94
C LEU A 87 6.73 -6.35 9.37
N ALA A 88 7.78 -6.98 9.90
CA ALA A 88 9.14 -6.84 9.36
C ALA A 88 9.26 -7.37 7.92
N GLN A 89 8.58 -8.47 7.58
CA GLN A 89 8.51 -8.98 6.21
C GLN A 89 7.79 -8.00 5.27
N ILE A 90 6.66 -7.43 5.70
CA ILE A 90 5.95 -6.39 4.95
C ILE A 90 6.85 -5.16 4.75
N ASP A 91 7.59 -4.73 5.78
CA ASP A 91 8.49 -3.57 5.69
C ASP A 91 9.64 -3.79 4.71
N ALA A 92 10.25 -4.98 4.72
CA ALA A 92 11.28 -5.35 3.76
C ALA A 92 10.73 -5.37 2.33
N ALA A 93 9.60 -6.06 2.10
CA ALA A 93 8.98 -6.12 0.77
C ALA A 93 8.53 -4.74 0.27
N ALA A 94 8.02 -3.88 1.16
CA ALA A 94 7.64 -2.52 0.83
C ALA A 94 8.83 -1.65 0.45
N THR A 95 9.99 -1.86 1.08
CA THR A 95 11.24 -1.18 0.67
C THR A 95 11.63 -1.60 -0.75
N THR A 96 11.64 -2.90 -1.03
CA THR A 96 11.94 -3.41 -2.38
C THR A 96 10.93 -2.91 -3.43
N TRP A 97 9.64 -2.83 -3.07
CA TRP A 97 8.61 -2.24 -3.92
C TRP A 97 8.87 -0.75 -4.18
N ASN A 98 9.23 0.05 -3.17
CA ASN A 98 9.54 1.46 -3.35
C ASN A 98 10.76 1.66 -4.26
N ASP A 99 11.78 0.82 -4.15
CA ASP A 99 12.95 0.87 -5.03
C ASP A 99 12.55 0.52 -6.49
N ALA A 100 11.72 -0.51 -6.68
CA ALA A 100 11.20 -0.88 -7.99
C ALA A 100 10.30 0.21 -8.59
N TRP A 101 9.46 0.85 -7.76
CA TRP A 101 8.61 1.97 -8.15
C TRP A 101 9.44 3.20 -8.53
N SER A 102 10.46 3.55 -7.75
CA SER A 102 11.40 4.63 -8.09
C SER A 102 12.13 4.33 -9.39
N GLY A 103 12.66 3.12 -9.55
CA GLY A 103 13.35 2.72 -10.78
C GLY A 103 12.42 2.75 -12.00
N TRP A 104 11.14 2.42 -11.84
CA TRP A 104 10.14 2.58 -12.89
C TRP A 104 9.87 4.05 -13.21
N LEU A 105 9.73 4.93 -12.20
CA LEU A 105 9.56 6.38 -12.42
C LEU A 105 10.71 6.96 -13.23
N ASP A 106 11.94 6.49 -13.02
CA ASP A 106 13.12 6.91 -13.77
C ASP A 106 13.09 6.51 -15.26
N THR A 107 12.24 5.55 -15.63
CA THR A 107 12.02 5.16 -17.04
C THR A 107 11.00 6.04 -17.76
N LEU A 108 10.21 6.83 -17.02
CA LEU A 108 9.17 7.67 -17.61
C LEU A 108 9.77 8.96 -18.17
N GLU A 109 9.23 9.39 -19.29
CA GLU A 109 9.55 10.69 -19.87
C GLU A 109 8.75 11.77 -19.15
N VAL A 110 9.23 13.02 -19.19
CA VAL A 110 8.52 14.15 -18.58
C VAL A 110 7.09 14.27 -19.12
N SER A 111 6.88 13.99 -20.42
CA SER A 111 5.56 13.99 -21.07
C SER A 111 4.58 12.95 -20.52
N ASP A 112 5.08 11.88 -19.89
CA ASP A 112 4.23 10.89 -19.23
C ASP A 112 3.65 11.40 -17.91
N LEU A 113 4.29 12.40 -17.31
CA LEU A 113 3.92 12.94 -16.01
C LEU A 113 3.26 14.32 -16.12
N ILE A 114 3.74 15.14 -17.05
CA ILE A 114 3.36 16.54 -17.20
C ILE A 114 3.32 16.89 -18.69
N GLN A 115 2.22 17.50 -19.12
CA GLN A 115 2.01 17.93 -20.51
C GLN A 115 1.44 19.35 -20.61
N SER A 116 1.61 19.99 -21.76
CA SER A 116 0.90 21.22 -22.06
C SER A 116 -0.53 20.88 -22.48
N ALA A 117 -1.50 21.49 -21.81
CA ALA A 117 -2.91 21.36 -22.14
C ALA A 117 -3.49 22.73 -22.52
N THR A 118 -4.59 22.70 -23.25
CA THR A 118 -5.35 23.90 -23.62
C THR A 118 -6.69 23.88 -22.91
N LEU A 119 -7.05 24.99 -22.26
CA LEU A 119 -8.36 25.20 -21.67
C LEU A 119 -9.06 26.30 -22.47
N ASP A 120 -10.21 25.98 -23.05
CA ASP A 120 -11.13 26.98 -23.58
C ASP A 120 -12.06 27.42 -22.45
N ARG A 121 -12.08 28.73 -22.18
CA ARG A 121 -13.07 29.35 -21.32
C ARG A 121 -13.61 30.59 -22.01
N ASP A 122 -14.92 30.58 -22.26
CA ASP A 122 -15.64 31.68 -22.92
C ASP A 122 -15.05 32.04 -24.31
N GLY A 123 -14.52 31.05 -25.05
CA GLY A 123 -13.92 31.25 -26.36
C GLY A 123 -12.48 31.77 -26.33
N ILE A 124 -11.86 31.81 -25.14
CA ILE A 124 -10.44 32.15 -24.97
C ILE A 124 -9.67 30.87 -24.67
N GLU A 125 -8.81 30.47 -25.60
CA GLU A 125 -7.87 29.38 -25.40
C GLU A 125 -6.67 29.84 -24.56
N THR A 126 -6.46 29.17 -23.43
CA THR A 126 -5.28 29.39 -22.58
C THR A 126 -4.49 28.11 -22.44
N ARG A 127 -3.15 28.23 -22.54
CA ARG A 127 -2.24 27.09 -22.34
C ARG A 127 -1.84 27.01 -20.88
N TYR A 128 -1.84 25.80 -20.33
CA TYR A 128 -1.41 25.52 -18.96
C TYR A 128 -0.63 24.20 -18.89
N ILE A 129 0.01 24.00 -17.74
CA ILE A 129 0.72 22.76 -17.41
C ILE A 129 -0.27 21.83 -16.72
N ALA A 130 -0.56 20.69 -17.33
CA ALA A 130 -1.42 19.66 -16.78
C ALA A 130 -0.58 18.47 -16.30
N ARG A 131 -0.96 17.90 -15.16
CA ARG A 131 -0.48 16.56 -14.78
C ARG A 131 -1.23 15.52 -15.59
N THR A 132 -0.50 14.54 -16.08
CA THR A 132 -1.10 13.37 -16.71
C THR A 132 -1.76 12.52 -15.63
N GLU A 133 -3.00 12.10 -15.83
CA GLU A 133 -3.73 11.27 -14.85
C GLU A 133 -3.48 9.77 -15.03
N VAL A 134 -3.01 9.36 -16.22
CA VAL A 134 -2.87 7.97 -16.63
C VAL A 134 -1.54 7.69 -17.32
N ILE A 135 -0.90 6.59 -16.98
CA ILE A 135 0.27 6.07 -17.68
C ILE A 135 -0.21 4.99 -18.65
N GLY A 136 0.21 5.12 -19.92
CA GLY A 136 -0.18 4.19 -20.97
C GLY A 136 0.22 2.74 -20.65
N ASP A 137 -0.61 1.79 -21.06
CA ASP A 137 -0.47 0.36 -20.73
C ASP A 137 0.96 -0.20 -20.92
N ALA A 138 1.61 0.11 -22.05
CA ALA A 138 2.97 -0.34 -22.34
C ALA A 138 4.01 0.15 -21.33
N LYS A 139 3.85 1.39 -20.83
CA LYS A 139 4.74 1.98 -19.82
C LYS A 139 4.36 1.51 -18.40
N ALA A 140 3.09 1.14 -18.17
CA ALA A 140 2.64 0.60 -16.89
C ALA A 140 2.94 -0.90 -16.70
N ALA A 141 3.03 -1.68 -17.78
CA ALA A 141 3.23 -3.13 -17.73
C ALA A 141 4.46 -3.58 -16.90
N PRO A 142 5.65 -2.93 -16.99
CA PRO A 142 6.79 -3.30 -16.16
C PRO A 142 6.55 -3.16 -14.66
N LEU A 143 5.79 -2.14 -14.24
CA LEU A 143 5.44 -1.93 -12.83
C LEU A 143 4.51 -3.04 -12.34
N ARG A 144 3.47 -3.38 -13.12
CA ARG A 144 2.51 -4.45 -12.80
C ARG A 144 3.16 -5.83 -12.72
N GLY A 145 4.07 -6.10 -13.65
CA GLY A 145 4.81 -7.37 -13.73
C GLY A 145 6.02 -7.45 -12.80
N SER A 146 6.26 -6.44 -11.95
CA SER A 146 7.43 -6.44 -11.08
C SER A 146 7.33 -7.52 -10.00
N GLN A 147 8.43 -8.25 -9.79
CA GLN A 147 8.50 -9.23 -8.71
C GLN A 147 8.31 -8.59 -7.34
N ALA A 148 8.81 -7.36 -7.16
CA ALA A 148 8.67 -6.60 -5.92
C ALA A 148 7.19 -6.37 -5.53
N LEU A 149 6.31 -6.09 -6.50
CA LEU A 149 4.88 -5.96 -6.26
C LEU A 149 4.27 -7.31 -5.84
N ALA A 150 4.64 -8.39 -6.52
CA ALA A 150 4.17 -9.72 -6.19
C ALA A 150 4.60 -10.17 -4.79
N ASP A 151 5.85 -9.90 -4.42
CA ASP A 151 6.41 -10.21 -3.10
C ASP A 151 5.72 -9.41 -2.00
N LEU A 152 5.42 -8.12 -2.25
CA LEU A 152 4.68 -7.28 -1.29
C LEU A 152 3.24 -7.77 -1.10
N VAL A 153 2.53 -8.10 -2.18
CA VAL A 153 1.18 -8.68 -2.11
C VAL A 153 1.21 -10.01 -1.34
N ALA A 154 2.20 -10.86 -1.59
CA ALA A 154 2.38 -12.12 -0.86
C ALA A 154 2.69 -11.91 0.63
N ALA A 155 3.54 -10.93 0.96
CA ALA A 155 3.86 -10.59 2.34
C ALA A 155 2.62 -10.12 3.12
N LEU A 156 1.77 -9.30 2.51
CA LEU A 156 0.50 -8.86 3.10
C LEU A 156 -0.47 -10.03 3.29
N ALA A 157 -0.59 -10.91 2.28
CA ALA A 157 -1.44 -12.10 2.37
C ALA A 157 -1.03 -13.05 3.49
N GLY A 158 0.28 -13.17 3.77
CA GLY A 158 0.82 -13.95 4.88
C GLY A 158 0.36 -13.51 6.27
N VAL A 159 -0.23 -12.32 6.40
CA VAL A 159 -0.76 -11.76 7.67
C VAL A 159 -2.29 -11.92 7.78
N GLY A 160 -2.94 -12.51 6.77
CA GLY A 160 -4.38 -12.74 6.74
C GLY A 160 -5.17 -11.87 5.75
N ALA A 161 -4.53 -11.39 4.66
CA ALA A 161 -5.15 -10.59 3.60
C ALA A 161 -5.34 -11.31 2.27
#